data_AF-A0A2G6PAU4-F1
#
_entry.id   AF-A0A2G6PAU4-F1
#
_cell.length_a   1.000
_cell.length_b   1.000
_cell.length_c   1.000
_cell.angle_alpha   90.00
_cell.angle_beta   90.00
_cell.angle_gamma   90.00
#
_symmetry.space_group_name_H-M   'P 1'
#
loop_
_entity.id
_entity.type
_entity.pdbx_description
1 polymer ?
#
loop_
_entity_poly.entity_id
_entity_poly.type
_entity_poly.pdbx_seq_one_letter_code
_entity_poly.pdbx_strand_id
1 'polypeptide(L)'
;IKINEQNAPAVSQHLESESILRLQDLYVPDRIEERPIALPLMLIRNGQETLLPKMSTPIKMGDTFLMASTEHAKEQVLYTIGHEQDFHYVIHGEEKPISIVMHHIREKVKEYKLRYRQWKKTKHTTQSEPNQQL
;
A
#
# COMPACT_ATOMS: atom_id res chain seq x y z
N ILE A 1 0.14 4.91 18.34
CA ILE A 1 -1.09 4.75 17.54
C ILE A 1 -1.96 3.71 18.23
N LYS A 2 -3.22 4.04 18.54
CA LYS A 2 -4.20 3.10 19.10
C LYS A 2 -5.14 2.64 17.99
N ILE A 3 -5.39 1.35 17.86
CA ILE A 3 -6.24 0.76 16.83
C ILE A 3 -7.66 0.65 17.37
N ASN A 4 -8.50 1.60 16.98
CA ASN A 4 -9.93 1.62 17.25
C ASN A 4 -10.63 2.55 16.24
N GLU A 5 -11.97 2.52 16.22
CA GLU A 5 -12.78 3.34 15.30
C GLU A 5 -12.47 4.84 15.39
N GLN A 6 -12.11 5.34 16.58
CA GLN A 6 -11.86 6.77 16.78
C GLN A 6 -10.50 7.23 16.24
N ASN A 7 -9.44 6.42 16.37
CA ASN A 7 -8.07 6.83 16.02
C ASN A 7 -7.58 6.21 14.71
N ALA A 8 -8.16 5.10 14.28
CA ALA A 8 -7.79 4.36 13.08
C ALA A 8 -9.03 3.74 12.40
N PRO A 9 -10.00 4.56 11.96
CA PRO A 9 -11.26 4.06 11.39
C PRO A 9 -11.05 3.19 10.15
N ALA A 10 -10.15 3.58 9.24
CA ALA A 10 -9.90 2.82 8.00
C ALA A 10 -9.30 1.43 8.29
N VAL A 11 -8.37 1.38 9.25
CA VAL A 11 -7.81 0.11 9.75
C VAL A 11 -8.89 -0.74 10.41
N SER A 12 -9.75 -0.11 11.21
CA SER A 12 -10.81 -0.79 11.94
C SER A 12 -11.78 -1.49 11.00
N GLN A 13 -12.26 -0.77 9.99
CA GLN A 13 -13.13 -1.30 8.94
C GLN A 13 -12.48 -2.44 8.14
N HIS A 14 -11.17 -2.35 7.86
CA HIS A 14 -10.46 -3.42 7.17
C HIS A 14 -10.35 -4.68 8.04
N LEU A 15 -10.11 -4.54 9.34
CA LEU A 15 -10.03 -5.68 10.26
C LEU A 15 -11.38 -6.39 10.47
N GLU A 16 -12.50 -5.68 10.36
CA GLU A 16 -13.85 -6.29 10.40
C GLU A 16 -14.11 -7.23 9.22
N SER A 17 -13.46 -7.00 8.09
CA SER A 17 -13.57 -7.87 6.90
C SER A 17 -12.75 -9.17 6.99
N GLU A 18 -12.25 -9.52 8.19
CA GLU A 18 -11.35 -10.65 8.49
C GLU A 18 -10.03 -10.65 7.70
N SER A 19 -9.66 -9.51 7.10
CA SER A 19 -8.42 -9.37 6.37
C SER A 19 -7.24 -9.21 7.32
N ILE A 20 -6.17 -9.98 7.08
CA ILE A 20 -4.93 -9.89 7.87
C ILE A 20 -4.16 -8.65 7.43
N LEU A 21 -4.00 -7.70 8.35
CA LEU A 21 -3.16 -6.52 8.19
C LEU A 21 -1.91 -6.63 9.07
N ARG A 22 -0.72 -6.36 8.53
CA ARG A 22 0.53 -6.34 9.28
C ARG A 22 1.06 -4.92 9.39
N LEU A 23 1.91 -4.68 10.39
CA LEU A 23 2.46 -3.35 10.65
C LEU A 23 3.26 -2.78 9.48
N GLN A 24 4.04 -3.63 8.79
CA GLN A 24 4.74 -3.28 7.56
C GLN A 24 3.84 -2.78 6.44
N ASP A 25 2.58 -3.20 6.40
CA ASP A 25 1.65 -2.85 5.31
C ASP A 25 1.16 -1.40 5.45
N LEU A 26 1.29 -0.79 6.64
CA LEU A 26 0.94 0.62 6.87
C LEU A 26 1.99 1.60 6.35
N TYR A 27 3.20 1.14 6.09
CA TYR A 27 4.33 1.97 5.70
C TYR A 27 4.75 1.60 4.28
N VAL A 28 4.16 2.26 3.28
CA VAL A 28 4.60 2.11 1.89
C VAL A 28 5.93 2.86 1.72
N PRO A 29 7.01 2.19 1.31
CA PRO A 29 8.24 2.89 0.98
C PRO A 29 8.01 3.68 -0.33
N ASP A 30 8.11 5.01 -0.26
CA ASP A 30 8.02 5.89 -1.44
C ASP A 30 9.11 5.57 -2.48
N ARG A 31 10.27 5.06 -2.03
CA ARG A 31 11.40 4.63 -2.87
C ARG A 31 12.12 3.43 -2.23
N ILE A 32 12.64 2.52 -3.06
CA ILE A 32 13.35 1.29 -2.63
C ILE A 32 14.62 1.58 -1.81
N GLU A 33 15.21 2.78 -1.99
CA GLU A 33 16.45 3.21 -1.33
C GLU A 33 16.22 3.74 0.11
N GLU A 34 14.96 4.01 0.50
CA GLU A 34 14.58 4.51 1.82
C GLU A 34 13.74 3.45 2.56
N ARG A 35 14.43 2.44 3.10
CA ARG A 35 13.83 1.46 4.03
C ARG A 35 13.35 2.15 5.31
N PRO A 36 12.38 1.55 6.02
CA PRO A 36 11.30 2.26 6.68
C PRO A 36 11.80 3.34 7.63
N ILE A 37 11.25 4.55 7.50
CA ILE A 37 11.40 5.60 8.51
C ILE A 37 10.37 5.42 9.64
N ALA A 38 10.15 4.17 10.04
CA ALA A 38 9.31 3.80 11.16
C ALA A 38 9.74 2.46 11.74
N LEU A 39 10.06 2.45 13.04
CA LEU A 39 10.47 1.29 13.81
C LEU A 39 9.47 1.10 14.96
N PRO A 40 8.81 -0.06 15.07
CA PRO A 40 8.01 -0.36 16.24
C PRO A 40 8.90 -0.53 17.47
N LEU A 41 8.59 0.25 18.50
CA LEU A 41 9.27 0.17 19.78
C LEU A 41 8.50 -0.72 20.76
N MET A 42 7.17 -0.68 20.71
CA MET A 42 6.34 -1.42 21.65
C MET A 42 4.95 -1.70 21.08
N LEU A 43 4.39 -2.85 21.42
CA LEU A 43 2.98 -3.20 21.26
C LEU A 43 2.39 -3.48 22.64
N ILE A 44 1.27 -2.83 22.96
CA ILE A 44 0.41 -3.18 24.08
C ILE A 44 -0.83 -3.88 23.52
N ARG A 45 -1.05 -5.13 23.92
CA ARG A 45 -2.22 -5.92 23.56
C ARG A 45 -2.75 -6.63 24.79
N ASN A 46 -4.03 -6.46 25.11
CA ASN A 46 -4.67 -7.06 26.29
C ASN A 46 -3.90 -6.78 27.59
N GLY A 47 -3.33 -5.58 27.72
CA GLY A 47 -2.50 -5.19 28.87
C GLY A 47 -1.10 -5.80 28.91
N GLN A 48 -0.71 -6.63 27.92
CA GLN A 48 0.65 -7.15 27.81
C GLN A 48 1.49 -6.28 26.89
N GLU A 49 2.69 -5.94 27.37
CA GLU A 49 3.69 -5.19 26.62
C GLU A 49 4.64 -6.14 25.88
N THR A 50 4.87 -5.87 24.60
CA THR A 50 5.86 -6.54 23.76
C THR A 50 6.79 -5.48 23.19
N LEU A 51 8.07 -5.52 23.57
CA LEU A 51 9.09 -4.61 23.04
C LEU A 51 9.57 -5.08 21.68
N LEU A 52 9.86 -4.11 20.80
CA LEU A 52 10.37 -4.31 19.45
C LEU A 52 9.61 -5.41 18.69
N PRO A 53 8.27 -5.31 18.59
CA PRO A 53 7.49 -6.31 17.89
C PRO A 53 7.94 -6.36 16.42
N LYS A 54 7.88 -7.54 15.81
CA LYS A 54 8.29 -7.71 14.40
C LYS A 54 7.39 -6.87 13.49
N MET A 55 7.95 -6.33 12.40
CA MET A 55 7.17 -5.63 11.38
C MET A 55 6.07 -6.50 10.74
N SER A 56 6.27 -7.82 10.74
CA SER A 56 5.29 -8.81 10.28
C SER A 56 4.18 -9.12 11.29
N THR A 57 4.16 -8.46 12.46
CA THR A 57 3.17 -8.70 13.50
C THR A 57 1.78 -8.32 12.98
N PRO A 58 0.79 -9.24 13.03
CA PRO A 58 -0.58 -8.92 12.67
C PRO A 58 -1.16 -7.88 13.63
N ILE A 59 -1.79 -6.85 13.06
CA ILE A 59 -2.53 -5.83 13.79
C ILE A 59 -3.89 -6.40 14.20
N LYS A 60 -4.35 -6.07 15.40
CA LYS A 60 -5.66 -6.43 15.93
C LYS A 60 -6.37 -5.21 16.51
N MET A 61 -7.70 -5.31 16.57
CA MET A 61 -8.52 -4.32 17.24
C MET A 61 -8.08 -4.16 18.70
N GLY A 62 -8.00 -2.91 19.18
CA GLY A 62 -7.58 -2.58 20.55
C GLY A 62 -6.07 -2.51 20.76
N ASP A 63 -5.25 -2.90 19.78
CA ASP A 63 -3.81 -2.77 19.87
C ASP A 63 -3.37 -1.32 20.08
N THR A 64 -2.29 -1.14 20.83
CA THR A 64 -1.61 0.15 20.92
C THR A 64 -0.14 -0.02 20.57
N PHE A 65 0.31 0.66 19.52
CA PHE A 65 1.69 0.65 19.05
C PHE A 65 2.42 1.95 19.41
N LEU A 66 3.63 1.83 19.94
CA LEU A 66 4.61 2.91 20.02
C LEU A 66 5.60 2.75 18.87
N MET A 67 5.77 3.81 18.09
CA MET A 67 6.61 3.82 16.89
C MET A 67 7.65 4.95 17.02
N ALA A 68 8.90 4.67 16.66
CA ALA A 68 9.88 5.70 16.34
C ALA A 68 9.82 5.95 14.84
N SER A 69 9.62 7.20 14.41
CA SER A 69 9.54 7.55 12.99
C SER A 69 10.03 8.97 12.76
N THR A 70 10.27 9.35 11.50
CA THR A 70 10.32 10.78 11.16
C THR A 70 8.94 11.40 11.26
N GLU A 71 8.90 12.73 11.31
CA GLU A 71 7.66 13.49 11.31
C GLU A 71 6.86 13.21 10.03
N HIS A 72 7.52 13.16 8.87
CA HIS A 72 6.86 12.86 7.60
C HIS A 72 6.16 11.48 7.59
N ALA A 73 6.86 10.43 8.06
CA ALA A 73 6.28 9.10 8.13
C ALA A 73 5.13 9.01 9.15
N LYS A 74 5.20 9.78 10.24
CA LYS A 74 4.11 9.90 11.21
C LYS A 74 2.89 10.54 10.57
N GLU A 75 3.05 11.68 9.90
CA GLU A 75 1.95 12.39 9.23
C GLU A 75 1.27 11.50 8.18
N GLN A 76 2.06 10.85 7.33
CA GLN A 76 1.57 9.95 6.28
C GLN A 76 0.75 8.79 6.87
N VAL A 77 1.25 8.13 7.91
CA VAL A 77 0.51 7.01 8.53
C VAL A 77 -0.74 7.50 9.25
N LEU A 78 -0.67 8.58 10.01
CA LEU A 78 -1.86 9.14 10.68
C LEU A 78 -2.93 9.56 9.67
N TYR A 79 -2.54 10.11 8.53
CA TYR A 79 -3.45 10.40 7.43
C TYR A 79 -4.05 9.11 6.87
N THR A 80 -3.21 8.14 6.48
CA THR A 80 -3.63 6.88 5.86
C THR A 80 -4.60 6.09 6.74
N ILE A 81 -4.31 5.90 8.02
CA ILE A 81 -5.18 5.11 8.92
C ILE A 81 -6.53 5.80 9.21
N GLY A 82 -6.61 7.11 8.96
CA GLY A 82 -7.82 7.91 9.10
C GLY A 82 -8.70 7.97 7.85
N HIS A 83 -8.15 7.69 6.66
CA HIS A 83 -8.84 7.88 5.38
C HIS A 83 -8.92 6.57 4.58
N GLU A 84 -10.14 6.07 4.36
CA GLU A 84 -10.38 4.77 3.72
C GLU A 84 -9.83 4.67 2.30
N GLN A 85 -9.86 5.76 1.54
CA GLN A 85 -9.39 5.79 0.15
C GLN A 85 -7.86 5.63 0.06
N ASP A 86 -7.13 6.39 0.86
CA ASP A 86 -5.67 6.31 0.95
C ASP A 86 -5.22 4.98 1.54
N PHE A 87 -5.92 4.52 2.58
CA PHE A 87 -5.71 3.19 3.15
C PHE A 87 -5.84 2.09 2.09
N HIS A 88 -6.90 2.13 1.28
CA HIS A 88 -7.09 1.15 0.20
C HIS A 88 -5.94 1.19 -0.82
N TYR A 89 -5.48 2.38 -1.21
CA TYR A 89 -4.34 2.51 -2.11
C TYR A 89 -3.08 1.90 -1.52
N VAL A 90 -2.80 2.18 -0.24
CA VAL A 90 -1.65 1.65 0.48
C VAL A 90 -1.65 0.13 0.54
N ILE A 91 -2.81 -0.49 0.80
CA ILE A 91 -2.90 -1.95 0.93
C ILE A 91 -2.97 -2.68 -0.42
N HIS A 92 -3.70 -2.14 -1.40
CA HIS A 92 -3.96 -2.83 -2.66
C HIS A 92 -3.08 -2.36 -3.83
N GLY A 93 -2.34 -1.26 -3.66
CA GLY A 93 -1.54 -0.65 -4.74
C GLY A 93 -2.40 -0.02 -5.84
N GLU A 94 -3.70 0.12 -5.60
CA GLU A 94 -4.65 0.74 -6.52
C GLU A 94 -5.66 1.63 -5.79
N GLU A 95 -5.98 2.76 -6.41
CA GLU A 95 -6.99 3.68 -5.91
C GLU A 95 -8.35 2.99 -5.84
N LYS A 96 -9.05 3.09 -4.71
CA LYS A 96 -10.44 2.65 -4.62
C LYS A 96 -11.28 3.46 -5.63
N PRO A 97 -12.01 2.83 -6.56
CA PRO A 97 -12.82 3.58 -7.51
C PRO A 97 -13.95 4.30 -6.76
N ILE A 98 -13.89 5.63 -6.74
CA ILE A 98 -14.87 6.51 -6.08
C ILE A 98 -16.25 6.43 -6.76
N SER A 99 -16.30 5.94 -8.01
CA SER A 99 -17.52 5.81 -8.81
C SER A 99 -17.39 4.71 -9.87
N ILE A 100 -18.51 4.07 -10.21
CA ILE A 100 -18.64 3.11 -11.33
C ILE A 100 -18.12 3.71 -12.64
N VAL A 101 -18.36 5.00 -12.85
CA VAL A 101 -17.89 5.72 -14.04
C VAL A 101 -16.36 5.74 -14.08
N MET A 102 -15.71 6.03 -12.96
CA MET A 102 -14.25 6.06 -12.88
C MET A 102 -13.62 4.67 -13.01
N HIS A 103 -14.28 3.63 -12.48
CA HIS A 103 -13.86 2.25 -12.72
C HIS A 103 -13.83 1.92 -14.22
N HIS A 104 -14.89 2.28 -14.95
CA HIS A 104 -14.98 1.99 -16.38
C HIS A 104 -13.95 2.78 -17.22
N ILE A 105 -13.69 4.04 -16.87
CA ILE A 105 -12.66 4.86 -17.51
C ILE A 105 -11.27 4.23 -17.29
N ARG A 106 -10.98 3.78 -16.07
CA ARG A 106 -9.68 3.17 -15.74
C ARG A 106 -9.40 1.91 -16.55
N GLU A 107 -10.37 1.01 -16.67
CA GLU A 107 -10.22 -0.22 -17.47
C GLU A 107 -9.94 0.11 -18.94
N LYS A 108 -10.64 1.09 -19.52
CA LYS A 108 -10.37 1.57 -20.88
C LYS A 108 -8.96 2.14 -21.06
N VAL A 109 -8.47 2.88 -20.07
CA VAL A 109 -7.10 3.43 -20.09
C VAL A 109 -6.04 2.32 -19.99
N LYS A 110 -6.26 1.28 -19.17
CA LYS A 110 -5.37 0.11 -19.08
C LYS A 110 -5.31 -0.63 -20.42
N GLU A 111 -6.45 -0.93 -21.04
CA GLU A 111 -6.55 -1.56 -22.36
C GLU A 111 -5.74 -0.77 -23.41
N TYR A 112 -5.90 0.55 -23.42
CA TYR A 112 -5.20 1.43 -24.35
C TYR A 112 -3.67 1.40 -24.16
N LYS A 113 -3.19 1.47 -22.90
CA LYS A 113 -1.76 1.40 -22.58
C LYS A 113 -1.14 0.05 -22.96
N LEU A 114 -1.86 -1.06 -22.77
CA LEU A 114 -1.42 -2.40 -23.19
C LEU A 114 -1.29 -2.49 -24.71
N ARG A 115 -2.29 -1.98 -25.44
CA ARG A 115 -2.29 -1.94 -26.91
C ARG A 115 -1.15 -1.10 -27.47
N TYR A 116 -0.85 0.04 -26.84
CA TYR A 116 0.27 0.91 -27.21
C TYR A 116 1.64 0.23 -26.97
N ARG A 117 1.80 -0.48 -25.84
CA ARG A 117 3.02 -1.25 -25.54
C ARG A 117 3.26 -2.38 -26.55
N GLN A 118 2.21 -3.08 -26.97
CA GLN A 118 2.31 -4.13 -27.99
C GLN A 118 2.64 -3.56 -29.37
N TRP A 119 2.06 -2.43 -29.75
CA TRP A 119 2.39 -1.71 -30.98
C TRP A 119 3.86 -1.24 -31.02
N LYS A 120 4.40 -0.78 -29.88
CA LYS A 120 5.80 -0.35 -29.79
C LYS A 120 6.79 -1.53 -29.84
N LYS A 121 6.44 -2.70 -29.27
CA LYS A 121 7.25 -3.93 -29.37
C LYS A 121 7.27 -4.53 -30.78
N THR A 122 6.13 -4.55 -31.47
CA THR A 122 6.04 -5.05 -32.85
C THR A 122 6.83 -4.18 -33.83
N LYS A 123 6.86 -2.85 -33.62
CA LYS A 123 7.72 -1.94 -34.41
C LYS A 123 9.22 -2.17 -34.26
N HIS A 124 9.71 -2.56 -33.08
CA HIS A 124 11.14 -2.83 -32.87
C HIS A 124 11.60 -4.23 -33.33
N THR A 125 10.68 -5.17 -33.55
CA THR A 125 11.02 -6.53 -34.01
C THR A 125 11.16 -6.61 -35.55
N THR A 126 10.69 -5.59 -36.28
CA THR A 126 10.74 -5.55 -37.75
C THR A 126 12.01 -4.86 -38.30
N GLN A 127 12.95 -4.45 -37.43
CA GLN A 127 14.22 -3.81 -37.84
C GLN A 127 15.46 -4.69 -37.66
N SER A 128 15.31 -5.96 -37.26
CA SER A 128 16.43 -6.88 -37.05
C SER A 128 16.17 -8.25 -37.70
N GLU A 129 16.16 -8.29 -39.04
CA GLU A 129 16.61 -9.46 -39.79
C GLU A 129 17.64 -9.01 -40.84
N PRO A 130 18.76 -9.73 -40.99
CA PRO A 130 19.93 -9.25 -41.70
C PRO A 130 19.78 -9.48 -43.21
N ASN A 131 20.13 -8.48 -44.01
CA ASN A 131 20.45 -8.68 -45.43
C ASN A 131 21.59 -9.70 -45.52
N GLN A 132 21.24 -10.96 -45.82
CA GLN A 132 22.14 -11.96 -46.37
C GLN A 132 22.02 -11.94 -47.90
N GLN A 133 23.20 -11.86 -48.54
CA GLN A 133 23.51 -12.24 -49.94
C GLN A 133 22.99 -11.25 -51.01
N LEU A 134 23.74 -10.84 -52.05
CA LEU A 134 24.96 -11.36 -52.70
C LEU A 134 26.03 -10.27 -52.89
#